data_AF-A0A951V3F9-F1
#
_entry.id   AF-A0A951V3F9-F1
#
_cell.length_a   1.000
_cell.length_b   1.000
_cell.length_c   1.000
_cell.angle_alpha   90.00
_cell.angle_beta   90.00
_cell.angle_gamma   90.00
#
_symmetry.space_group_name_H-M   'P 1'
#
loop_
_entity.id
_entity.type
_entity.pdbx_description
1 polymer ?
#
loop_
_entity_poly.entity_id
_entity_poly.type
_entity_poly.pdbx_seq_one_letter_code
_entity_poly.pdbx_strand_id
1 'polypeptide(L)'
;MVNRKKKKVSKNNYSKETKKAFFELDKKGISVIISYVLLIVFAIVISAIVFQWLRSYIPARALECPSGVSIFLKPTLNTTTEILKLEITNTGLFGIEGYFVHIKNNPDQIEPDTSINEELLTEVGGALNTGSYISFSNSENSFKPGQSGTGGSGTVTHIFNLSEFEMGEISEIRIIPIRKQEYKDKGFVVACGEAIVKRPISKVS
;
A
#
# COMPACT_ATOMS: atom_id res chain seq x y z
N MET A 1 -68.18 56.59 -74.52
CA MET A 1 -67.47 57.66 -73.78
C MET A 1 -67.20 57.16 -72.37
N VAL A 2 -65.94 57.23 -71.89
CA VAL A 2 -65.53 57.47 -70.48
C VAL A 2 -65.84 56.33 -69.48
N ASN A 3 -64.96 55.77 -68.64
CA ASN A 3 -63.53 55.90 -68.41
C ASN A 3 -63.06 54.68 -67.61
N ARG A 4 -61.82 54.24 -67.85
CA ARG A 4 -61.12 53.22 -67.05
C ARG A 4 -60.63 53.83 -65.73
N LYS A 5 -60.70 53.10 -64.61
CA LYS A 5 -59.64 53.14 -63.59
C LYS A 5 -59.39 51.75 -63.00
N LYS A 6 -58.32 51.12 -63.50
CA LYS A 6 -57.62 49.98 -62.89
C LYS A 6 -56.97 50.44 -61.58
N LYS A 7 -57.25 49.77 -60.47
CA LYS A 7 -56.49 49.94 -59.22
C LYS A 7 -55.29 49.00 -59.27
N LYS A 8 -54.09 49.56 -59.46
CA LYS A 8 -52.81 48.85 -59.33
C LYS A 8 -52.58 48.51 -57.86
N VAL A 9 -52.40 47.23 -57.55
CA VAL A 9 -51.82 46.77 -56.29
C VAL A 9 -50.31 46.99 -56.38
N SER A 10 -49.79 47.89 -55.55
CA SER A 10 -48.36 48.16 -55.47
C SER A 10 -47.67 47.07 -54.67
N LYS A 11 -46.64 46.47 -55.29
CA LYS A 11 -45.66 45.60 -54.64
C LYS A 11 -44.68 46.41 -53.78
N ASN A 12 -44.05 45.69 -52.86
CA ASN A 12 -42.76 45.94 -52.20
C ASN A 12 -42.75 46.97 -51.05
N ASN A 13 -42.43 46.48 -49.85
CA ASN A 13 -41.12 46.75 -49.26
C ASN A 13 -40.85 45.77 -48.11
N TYR A 14 -40.00 44.77 -48.41
CA TYR A 14 -39.26 44.00 -47.41
C TYR A 14 -38.29 44.97 -46.72
N SER A 15 -38.67 45.49 -45.56
CA SER A 15 -37.76 46.26 -44.70
C SER A 15 -36.86 45.28 -43.96
N LYS A 16 -35.69 45.03 -44.56
CA LYS A 16 -34.48 44.59 -43.87
C LYS A 16 -34.10 45.68 -42.87
N GLU A 17 -34.35 45.53 -41.56
CA GLU A 17 -33.71 46.38 -40.53
C GLU A 17 -33.92 45.87 -39.09
N THR A 18 -33.73 44.58 -38.81
CA THR A 18 -33.65 44.08 -37.42
C THR A 18 -32.70 42.88 -37.27
N LYS A 19 -31.41 43.03 -37.61
CA LYS A 19 -30.37 42.04 -37.25
C LYS A 19 -29.04 42.65 -36.81
N LYS A 20 -29.06 43.79 -36.12
CA LYS A 20 -27.86 44.36 -35.49
C LYS A 20 -28.19 45.05 -34.17
N ALA A 21 -28.65 44.29 -33.17
CA ALA A 21 -28.76 44.79 -31.79
C ALA A 21 -28.83 43.66 -30.74
N PHE A 22 -28.11 42.56 -30.94
CA PHE A 22 -28.00 41.49 -29.92
C PHE A 22 -26.54 41.19 -29.50
N PHE A 23 -25.56 41.97 -29.97
CA PHE A 23 -24.14 41.71 -29.71
C PHE A 23 -23.35 42.92 -29.20
N GLU A 24 -24.00 43.75 -28.38
CA GLU A 24 -23.34 44.76 -27.52
C GLU A 24 -23.71 44.50 -26.06
N LEU A 25 -23.41 43.29 -25.58
CA LEU A 25 -23.24 43.03 -24.15
C LEU A 25 -21.73 43.03 -23.87
N ASP A 26 -21.32 43.68 -22.79
CA ASP A 26 -19.93 43.92 -22.41
C ASP A 26 -19.04 42.66 -22.53
N LYS A 27 -18.23 42.62 -23.59
CA LYS A 27 -17.30 41.52 -23.91
C LYS A 27 -16.18 41.34 -22.85
N LYS A 28 -16.15 42.18 -21.82
CA LYS A 28 -15.15 42.16 -20.74
C LYS A 28 -15.29 40.96 -19.78
N GLY A 29 -16.48 40.33 -19.70
CA GLY A 29 -16.68 39.14 -18.85
C GLY A 29 -16.34 37.80 -19.50
N ILE A 30 -16.31 37.74 -20.84
CA ILE A 30 -16.12 36.48 -21.58
C ILE A 30 -14.68 35.95 -21.45
N SER A 31 -13.70 36.85 -21.39
CA SER A 31 -12.27 36.48 -21.22
C SER A 31 -12.02 35.71 -19.93
N VAL A 32 -12.68 36.12 -18.84
CA VAL A 32 -12.55 35.48 -17.53
C VAL A 32 -13.10 34.06 -17.57
N ILE A 33 -14.28 33.86 -18.18
CA ILE A 33 -14.91 32.54 -18.32
C ILE A 33 -14.02 31.61 -19.16
N ILE A 34 -13.48 32.11 -20.28
CA ILE A 34 -12.57 31.32 -21.14
C ILE A 34 -11.31 30.91 -20.38
N SER A 35 -10.73 31.80 -19.57
CA SER A 35 -9.56 31.50 -18.74
C SER A 35 -9.83 30.36 -17.75
N TYR A 36 -10.98 30.39 -17.06
CA TYR A 36 -11.35 29.30 -16.14
C TYR A 36 -11.52 27.96 -16.85
N VAL A 37 -12.19 27.95 -18.01
CA VAL A 37 -12.38 26.72 -18.78
C VAL A 37 -11.03 26.17 -19.25
N LEU A 38 -10.15 27.04 -19.75
CA LEU A 38 -8.81 26.66 -20.19
C LEU A 38 -7.99 26.05 -19.04
N LEU A 39 -8.04 26.67 -17.86
CA LEU A 39 -7.33 26.19 -16.67
C LEU A 39 -7.82 24.80 -16.25
N ILE A 40 -9.14 24.59 -16.23
CA ILE A 40 -9.73 23.29 -15.88
C ILE A 40 -9.30 22.21 -16.88
N VAL A 41 -9.31 22.51 -18.19
CA VAL A 41 -8.87 21.56 -19.22
C VAL A 41 -7.39 21.21 -19.05
N PHE A 42 -6.53 22.18 -18.80
CA PHE A 42 -5.11 21.91 -18.53
C PHE A 42 -4.91 21.03 -17.30
N ALA A 43 -5.65 21.29 -16.21
CA ALA A 43 -5.57 20.46 -15.01
C ALA A 43 -5.95 19.00 -15.28
N ILE A 44 -7.02 18.76 -16.07
CA ILE A 44 -7.45 17.41 -16.46
C ILE A 44 -6.37 16.72 -17.32
N VAL A 45 -5.78 17.43 -18.27
CA VAL A 45 -4.72 16.88 -19.14
C VAL A 45 -3.48 16.51 -18.34
N ILE A 46 -3.03 17.39 -17.44
CA ILE A 46 -1.87 17.12 -16.56
C ILE A 46 -2.16 15.92 -15.64
N SER A 47 -3.36 15.85 -15.06
CA SER A 47 -3.78 14.72 -14.22
C SER A 47 -3.71 13.39 -14.99
N ALA A 48 -4.19 13.35 -16.23
CA ALA A 48 -4.13 12.15 -17.05
C ALA A 48 -2.70 11.70 -17.38
N ILE A 49 -1.79 12.65 -17.65
CA ILE A 49 -0.37 12.36 -17.91
C ILE A 49 0.29 11.78 -16.65
N VAL A 50 0.10 12.44 -15.49
CA VAL A 50 0.65 11.97 -14.20
C VAL A 50 0.13 10.58 -13.87
N PHE A 51 -1.17 10.31 -14.10
CA PHE A 51 -1.75 9.00 -13.85
C PHE A 51 -1.13 7.90 -14.73
N GLN A 52 -0.92 8.18 -16.02
CA GLN A 52 -0.23 7.23 -16.91
C GLN A 52 1.21 6.99 -16.47
N TRP A 53 1.90 8.04 -16.03
CA TRP A 53 3.26 7.94 -15.54
C TRP A 53 3.32 7.07 -14.28
N LEU A 54 2.46 7.35 -13.29
CA LEU A 54 2.37 6.58 -12.05
C LEU A 54 2.06 5.09 -12.30
N ARG A 55 1.19 4.78 -13.27
CA ARG A 55 0.91 3.40 -13.69
C ARG A 55 2.13 2.67 -14.27
N SER A 56 3.08 3.38 -14.87
CA SER A 56 4.32 2.76 -15.35
C SER A 56 5.30 2.46 -14.21
N TYR A 57 5.20 3.15 -13.08
CA TYR A 57 6.03 2.91 -11.90
C TYR A 57 5.51 1.79 -11.02
N ILE A 58 4.18 1.65 -10.92
CA ILE A 58 3.56 0.58 -10.11
C ILE A 58 3.51 -0.70 -10.96
N PRO A 59 4.13 -1.81 -10.52
CA PRO A 59 4.06 -3.07 -11.27
C PRO A 59 2.60 -3.50 -11.43
N ALA A 60 2.19 -3.79 -12.67
CA ALA A 60 0.81 -4.11 -13.03
C ALA A 60 0.27 -5.41 -12.43
N ARG A 61 1.14 -6.21 -11.80
CA ARG A 61 0.80 -7.36 -10.98
C ARG A 61 1.43 -7.10 -9.63
N ALA A 62 0.62 -7.19 -8.56
CA ALA A 62 1.19 -7.32 -7.23
C ALA A 62 2.19 -8.46 -7.30
N LEU A 63 3.45 -8.21 -6.92
CA LEU A 63 4.40 -9.30 -6.72
C LEU A 63 3.82 -10.09 -5.56
N GLU A 64 3.19 -11.22 -5.87
CA GLU A 64 2.58 -12.09 -4.88
C GLU A 64 3.61 -13.13 -4.45
N CYS A 65 3.59 -13.49 -3.17
CA CYS A 65 4.39 -14.63 -2.74
C CYS A 65 3.87 -15.90 -3.42
N PRO A 66 4.75 -16.82 -3.84
CA PRO A 66 4.32 -18.12 -4.33
C PRO A 66 3.52 -18.84 -3.24
N SER A 67 2.43 -19.50 -3.66
CA SER A 67 1.66 -20.37 -2.77
C SER A 67 2.58 -21.44 -2.15
N GLY A 68 2.41 -21.73 -0.86
CA GLY A 68 3.25 -22.71 -0.15
C GLY A 68 4.34 -22.11 0.74
N VAL A 69 4.35 -20.80 0.98
CA VAL A 69 5.07 -20.23 2.13
C VAL A 69 4.29 -20.57 3.40
N SER A 70 4.97 -21.13 4.40
CA SER A 70 4.37 -21.46 5.69
C SER A 70 5.45 -21.40 6.76
N ILE A 71 5.12 -20.75 7.87
CA ILE A 71 5.99 -20.70 9.04
C ILE A 71 5.23 -21.26 10.23
N PHE A 72 5.95 -21.95 11.10
CA PHE A 72 5.46 -22.32 12.40
C PHE A 72 6.08 -21.39 13.45
N LEU A 73 5.24 -20.96 14.40
CA LEU A 73 5.59 -19.96 15.39
C LEU A 73 5.28 -20.46 16.79
N LYS A 74 6.25 -20.31 17.68
CA LYS A 74 6.08 -20.57 19.11
C LYS A 74 6.63 -19.41 19.94
N PRO A 75 5.77 -18.48 20.36
CA PRO A 75 6.14 -17.36 21.22
C PRO A 75 6.13 -17.76 22.70
N THR A 76 7.15 -17.33 23.44
CA THR A 76 7.25 -17.52 24.89
C THR A 76 7.70 -16.21 25.53
N LEU A 77 6.87 -15.61 26.39
CA LEU A 77 7.18 -14.38 27.11
C LEU A 77 7.57 -14.72 28.55
N ASN A 78 8.76 -14.28 28.97
CA ASN A 78 9.15 -14.27 30.36
C ASN A 78 8.62 -12.99 31.01
N THR A 79 7.69 -13.12 31.96
CA THR A 79 7.06 -11.97 32.63
C THR A 79 7.94 -11.34 33.72
N THR A 80 9.02 -12.00 34.11
CA THR A 80 9.95 -11.50 35.14
C THR A 80 11.05 -10.66 34.49
N THR A 81 11.55 -11.09 33.34
CA THR A 81 12.63 -10.38 32.61
C THR A 81 12.12 -9.54 31.45
N GLU A 82 10.82 -9.59 31.14
CA GLU A 82 10.19 -8.86 30.02
C GLU A 82 10.76 -9.25 28.65
N ILE A 83 11.30 -10.48 28.56
CA ILE A 83 11.94 -11.00 27.37
C ILE A 83 10.97 -11.88 26.61
N LEU A 84 10.70 -11.54 25.35
CA LEU A 84 9.95 -12.40 24.44
C LEU A 84 10.92 -13.24 23.61
N LYS A 85 10.86 -14.56 23.81
CA LYS A 85 11.54 -15.56 22.99
C LYS A 85 10.62 -16.04 21.88
N LEU A 86 11.09 -15.96 20.65
CA LEU A 86 10.36 -16.33 19.46
C LEU A 86 11.05 -17.48 18.73
N GLU A 87 10.45 -18.66 18.77
CA GLU A 87 10.93 -19.84 18.03
C GLU A 87 10.18 -19.93 16.70
N ILE A 88 10.91 -19.85 15.59
CA ILE A 88 10.37 -19.84 14.23
C ILE A 88 10.93 -21.01 13.44
N THR A 89 10.06 -21.74 12.76
CA THR A 89 10.41 -22.88 11.89
C THR A 89 9.80 -22.67 10.51
N ASN A 90 10.57 -22.84 9.43
CA ASN A 90 10.00 -22.81 8.08
C ASN A 90 9.44 -24.19 7.73
N THR A 91 8.11 -24.29 7.69
CA THR A 91 7.35 -25.50 7.32
C THR A 91 6.82 -25.45 5.89
N GLY A 92 7.12 -24.39 5.14
CA GLY A 92 6.69 -24.19 3.76
C GLY A 92 7.51 -24.97 2.74
N LEU A 93 7.26 -24.69 1.46
CA LEU A 93 7.99 -25.22 0.32
C LEU A 93 9.11 -24.28 -0.14
N PHE A 94 9.04 -23.00 0.24
CA PHE A 94 9.96 -21.98 -0.24
C PHE A 94 10.66 -21.27 0.92
N GLY A 95 11.93 -20.92 0.72
CA GLY A 95 12.74 -20.24 1.73
C GLY A 95 12.44 -18.75 1.84
N ILE A 96 12.36 -18.18 3.03
CA ILE A 96 11.96 -16.78 3.25
C ILE A 96 13.15 -15.90 3.61
N GLU A 97 13.04 -14.60 3.34
CA GLU A 97 14.08 -13.61 3.64
C GLU A 97 14.06 -13.24 5.13
N GLY A 98 12.86 -13.07 5.66
CA GLY A 98 12.64 -12.44 6.94
C GLY A 98 11.16 -12.42 7.30
N TYR A 99 10.81 -11.56 8.24
CA TYR A 99 9.42 -11.33 8.60
C TYR A 99 9.19 -9.97 9.30
N PHE A 100 7.94 -9.53 9.29
CA PHE A 100 7.43 -8.48 10.19
C PHE A 100 6.83 -9.12 11.43
N VAL A 101 7.08 -8.55 12.61
CA VAL A 101 6.48 -9.00 13.87
C VAL A 101 5.69 -7.88 14.54
N HIS A 102 4.42 -8.17 14.79
CA HIS A 102 3.48 -7.25 15.40
C HIS A 102 2.89 -7.93 16.64
N ILE A 103 2.67 -7.17 17.70
CA ILE A 103 2.00 -7.62 18.91
C ILE A 103 0.68 -6.89 19.10
N LYS A 104 -0.20 -7.52 19.87
CA LYS A 104 -1.40 -6.91 20.42
C LYS A 104 -1.10 -6.53 21.86
N ASN A 105 -0.98 -5.23 22.12
CA ASN A 105 -0.68 -4.65 23.43
C ASN A 105 -1.88 -3.90 24.01
N ASN A 106 -3.08 -4.00 23.44
CA ASN A 106 -4.29 -3.40 24.03
C ASN A 106 -5.43 -4.42 23.92
N PRO A 107 -6.23 -4.66 24.97
CA PRO A 107 -7.39 -5.56 24.90
C PRO A 107 -8.42 -5.16 23.83
N ASP A 108 -8.64 -3.86 23.61
CA ASP A 108 -9.63 -3.30 22.68
C ASP A 108 -9.20 -3.44 21.21
N GLN A 109 -7.93 -3.73 20.98
CA GLN A 109 -7.37 -3.91 19.64
C GLN A 109 -7.87 -5.21 19.01
N ILE A 110 -8.44 -5.14 17.82
CA ILE A 110 -8.95 -6.33 17.13
C ILE A 110 -7.80 -7.19 16.57
N GLU A 111 -6.74 -6.55 16.09
CA GLU A 111 -5.65 -7.19 15.35
C GLU A 111 -4.28 -6.68 15.80
N PRO A 112 -3.26 -7.54 15.99
CA PRO A 112 -1.90 -7.10 16.30
C PRO A 112 -1.34 -6.14 15.23
N ASP A 113 -1.05 -4.90 15.65
CA ASP A 113 -0.57 -3.81 14.80
C ASP A 113 0.72 -3.14 15.31
N THR A 114 1.07 -3.35 16.58
CA THR A 114 2.20 -2.70 17.21
C THR A 114 3.48 -3.43 16.82
N SER A 115 4.32 -2.79 16.03
CA SER A 115 5.59 -3.36 15.57
C SER A 115 6.61 -3.42 16.70
N ILE A 116 7.29 -4.57 16.84
CA ILE A 116 8.41 -4.75 17.79
C ILE A 116 9.72 -5.09 17.08
N ASN A 117 9.83 -4.73 15.79
CA ASN A 117 11.03 -5.05 15.01
C ASN A 117 12.29 -4.39 15.59
N GLU A 118 12.17 -3.19 16.15
CA GLU A 118 13.28 -2.42 16.73
C GLU A 118 13.80 -3.03 18.04
N GLU A 119 12.96 -3.80 18.73
CA GLU A 119 13.27 -4.46 20.02
C GLU A 119 14.08 -5.75 19.90
N LEU A 120 14.48 -6.12 18.68
CA LEU A 120 15.27 -7.32 18.45
C LEU A 120 16.66 -7.18 19.08
N LEU A 121 16.99 -8.11 19.98
CA LEU A 121 18.33 -8.26 20.52
C LEU A 121 19.22 -8.93 19.45
N THR A 122 20.02 -8.12 18.77
CA THR A 122 20.70 -8.35 17.48
C THR A 122 21.74 -9.47 17.44
N GLU A 123 21.92 -10.26 18.50
CA GLU A 123 22.99 -11.25 18.61
C GLU A 123 22.51 -12.71 18.61
N VAL A 124 21.21 -12.96 18.66
CA VAL A 124 20.66 -14.32 18.80
C VAL A 124 20.07 -14.83 17.49
N GLY A 125 20.66 -15.90 16.95
CA GLY A 125 20.11 -16.64 15.81
C GLY A 125 20.50 -16.13 14.41
N GLY A 126 21.43 -15.16 14.31
CA GLY A 126 21.90 -14.62 13.02
C GLY A 126 20.92 -13.66 12.35
N ALA A 127 19.89 -13.22 13.07
CA ALA A 127 18.93 -12.25 12.60
C ALA A 127 19.55 -10.86 12.44
N LEU A 128 19.12 -10.15 11.39
CA LEU A 128 19.53 -8.78 11.12
C LEU A 128 18.32 -7.86 11.21
N ASN A 129 18.40 -6.88 12.09
CA ASN A 129 17.40 -5.83 12.18
C ASN A 129 17.60 -4.82 11.05
N THR A 130 16.62 -4.68 10.16
CA THR A 130 16.64 -3.68 9.07
C THR A 130 15.86 -2.41 9.46
N GLY A 131 15.39 -2.31 10.72
CA GLY A 131 14.47 -1.30 11.23
C GLY A 131 13.03 -1.61 10.84
N SER A 132 12.76 -1.79 9.54
CA SER A 132 11.40 -2.07 9.05
C SER A 132 10.98 -3.53 9.18
N TYR A 133 11.91 -4.48 9.13
CA TYR A 133 11.65 -5.92 9.25
C TYR A 133 12.90 -6.65 9.76
N ILE A 134 12.71 -7.91 10.14
CA ILE A 134 13.79 -8.78 10.63
C ILE A 134 14.19 -9.74 9.51
N SER A 135 15.44 -9.67 9.07
CA SER A 135 16.01 -10.61 8.09
C SER A 135 16.67 -11.78 8.79
N PHE A 136 16.59 -12.98 8.21
CA PHE A 136 17.31 -14.15 8.72
C PHE A 136 18.79 -14.17 8.32
N SER A 137 19.19 -13.43 7.28
CA SER A 137 20.61 -13.28 6.90
C SER A 137 20.83 -12.15 5.87
N ASN A 138 22.08 -11.96 5.45
CA ASN A 138 22.44 -11.10 4.31
C ASN A 138 22.17 -11.73 2.93
N SER A 139 21.87 -13.03 2.88
CA SER A 139 21.61 -13.77 1.64
C SER A 139 20.12 -13.90 1.37
N GLU A 140 19.76 -13.85 0.09
CA GLU A 140 18.35 -13.84 -0.31
C GLU A 140 17.62 -15.12 0.05
N ASN A 141 16.44 -14.96 0.66
CA ASN A 141 15.53 -16.05 0.97
C ASN A 141 16.22 -17.17 1.75
N SER A 142 17.11 -16.81 2.67
CA SER A 142 18.06 -17.72 3.30
C SER A 142 17.42 -18.77 4.20
N PHE A 143 16.26 -18.47 4.80
CA PHE A 143 15.62 -19.39 5.73
C PHE A 143 14.84 -20.44 4.97
N LYS A 144 15.51 -21.52 4.54
CA LYS A 144 14.93 -22.61 3.75
C LYS A 144 14.07 -23.55 4.60
N PRO A 145 13.08 -24.24 4.01
CA PRO A 145 12.36 -25.30 4.68
C PRO A 145 13.31 -26.42 5.11
N GLY A 146 13.13 -26.92 6.33
CA GLY A 146 13.94 -28.01 6.87
C GLY A 146 15.41 -27.67 7.09
N GLN A 147 15.84 -26.42 6.89
CA GLN A 147 17.20 -26.00 7.25
C GLN A 147 17.31 -25.84 8.76
N SER A 148 18.15 -26.68 9.35
CA SER A 148 18.58 -26.51 10.72
C SER A 148 19.47 -25.28 10.84
N GLY A 149 19.00 -24.28 11.60
CA GLY A 149 19.88 -23.26 12.17
C GLY A 149 21.03 -23.91 12.94
N THR A 150 22.05 -23.11 13.26
CA THR A 150 23.21 -23.49 14.09
C THR A 150 22.73 -24.11 15.42
N GLY A 151 22.54 -25.44 15.44
CA GLY A 151 21.86 -26.17 16.52
C GLY A 151 20.97 -27.35 16.10
N GLY A 152 20.80 -27.64 14.80
CA GLY A 152 20.34 -28.97 14.34
C GLY A 152 18.82 -29.21 14.27
N SER A 153 17.95 -28.26 14.64
CA SER A 153 16.49 -28.50 14.80
C SER A 153 15.55 -27.72 13.86
N GLY A 154 15.98 -27.25 12.69
CA GLY A 154 15.09 -26.53 11.75
C GLY A 154 14.54 -25.18 12.24
N THR A 155 14.94 -24.74 13.44
CA THR A 155 14.26 -23.70 14.21
C THR A 155 15.25 -22.60 14.57
N VAL A 156 14.85 -21.35 14.36
CA VAL A 156 15.62 -20.16 14.72
C VAL A 156 14.95 -19.50 15.91
N THR A 157 15.75 -19.06 16.87
CA THR A 157 15.27 -18.35 18.06
C THR A 157 15.68 -16.90 17.95
N HIS A 158 14.71 -15.99 17.97
CA HIS A 158 14.94 -14.56 18.09
C HIS A 158 14.43 -14.06 19.44
N ILE A 159 15.12 -13.09 20.03
CA ILE A 159 14.83 -12.59 21.36
C ILE A 159 14.53 -11.10 21.26
N PHE A 160 13.44 -10.67 21.89
CA PHE A 160 12.99 -9.29 21.93
C PHE A 160 12.95 -8.79 23.36
N ASN A 161 13.39 -7.55 23.56
CA ASN A 161 13.25 -6.86 24.83
C ASN A 161 11.96 -6.05 24.83
N LEU A 162 11.00 -6.40 25.68
CA LEU A 162 9.70 -5.71 25.74
C LEU A 162 9.58 -4.79 26.94
N SER A 163 10.69 -4.36 27.56
CA SER A 163 10.67 -3.47 28.72
C SER A 163 10.00 -2.12 28.51
N GLU A 164 9.88 -1.68 27.25
CA GLU A 164 9.16 -0.44 26.93
C GLU A 164 7.63 -0.64 26.87
N PHE A 165 7.13 -1.88 26.93
CA PHE A 165 5.72 -2.23 26.80
C PHE A 165 5.14 -2.69 28.14
N GLU A 166 3.91 -2.26 28.45
CA GLU A 166 3.21 -2.73 29.65
C GLU A 166 2.82 -4.21 29.52
N MET A 167 3.53 -5.10 30.24
CA MET A 167 3.44 -6.57 30.13
C MET A 167 2.04 -7.18 30.38
N GLY A 168 1.15 -6.43 31.03
CA GLY A 168 -0.22 -6.85 31.32
C GLY A 168 -1.08 -7.05 30.06
N GLU A 169 -0.76 -6.37 28.97
CA GLU A 169 -1.66 -6.22 27.84
C GLU A 169 -1.26 -7.09 26.63
N ILE A 170 -0.06 -7.65 26.65
CA ILE A 170 0.42 -8.47 25.52
C ILE A 170 -0.26 -9.84 25.55
N SER A 171 -1.07 -10.09 24.53
CA SER A 171 -1.92 -11.29 24.43
C SER A 171 -1.63 -12.14 23.20
N GLU A 172 -1.33 -11.49 22.08
CA GLU A 172 -1.18 -12.15 20.78
C GLU A 172 0.00 -11.57 20.00
N ILE A 173 0.65 -12.43 19.21
CA ILE A 173 1.67 -12.07 18.25
C ILE A 173 1.21 -12.45 16.85
N ARG A 174 1.53 -11.58 15.89
CA ARG A 174 1.32 -11.78 14.46
C ARG A 174 2.64 -11.67 13.74
N ILE A 175 2.87 -12.59 12.81
CA ILE A 175 4.03 -12.57 11.94
C ILE A 175 3.59 -12.61 10.48
N ILE A 176 4.24 -11.78 9.68
CA ILE A 176 4.05 -11.71 8.23
C ILE A 176 5.40 -12.06 7.59
N PRO A 177 5.57 -13.28 7.02
CA PRO A 177 6.81 -13.64 6.37
C PRO A 177 7.01 -12.81 5.10
N ILE A 178 8.28 -12.54 4.78
CA ILE A 178 8.67 -11.80 3.59
C ILE A 178 9.63 -12.60 2.73
N ARG A 179 9.65 -12.28 1.43
CA ARG A 179 10.58 -12.84 0.47
C ARG A 179 11.20 -11.74 -0.37
N LYS A 180 12.44 -11.94 -0.79
CA LYS A 180 12.99 -11.18 -1.92
C LYS A 180 12.60 -11.87 -3.23
N GLN A 181 12.06 -11.11 -4.17
CA GLN A 181 11.74 -11.59 -5.51
C GLN A 181 12.35 -10.63 -6.53
N GLU A 182 12.93 -11.17 -7.58
CA GLU A 182 13.47 -10.39 -8.66
C GLU A 182 12.42 -10.20 -9.75
N TYR A 183 12.21 -8.95 -10.17
CA TYR A 183 11.32 -8.61 -11.27
C TYR A 183 11.95 -7.53 -12.13
N LYS A 184 12.22 -7.85 -13.41
CA LYS A 184 12.91 -6.96 -14.36
C LYS A 184 14.25 -6.45 -13.80
N ASP A 185 15.11 -7.37 -13.34
CA ASP A 185 16.46 -7.09 -12.81
C ASP A 185 16.47 -6.16 -11.58
N LYS A 186 15.35 -6.10 -10.85
CA LYS A 186 15.21 -5.37 -9.59
C LYS A 186 14.70 -6.31 -8.51
N GLY A 187 15.40 -6.34 -7.39
CA GLY A 187 14.96 -7.05 -6.20
C GLY A 187 13.88 -6.27 -5.45
N PHE A 188 12.76 -6.93 -5.18
CA PHE A 188 11.66 -6.41 -4.37
C PHE A 188 11.47 -7.27 -3.13
N VAL A 189 11.19 -6.63 -2.00
CA VAL A 189 10.71 -7.33 -0.80
C VAL A 189 9.20 -7.42 -0.87
N VAL A 190 8.70 -8.65 -0.78
CA VAL A 190 7.28 -8.98 -0.91
C VAL A 190 6.79 -9.58 0.41
N ALA A 191 5.70 -9.04 0.93
CA ALA A 191 5.01 -9.61 2.10
C ALA A 191 4.07 -10.74 1.68
N CYS A 192 4.22 -11.90 2.31
CA CYS A 192 3.42 -13.08 2.01
C CYS A 192 2.12 -13.08 2.83
N GLY A 193 1.11 -12.34 2.36
CA GLY A 193 -0.16 -12.16 3.05
C GLY A 193 -0.94 -13.46 3.32
N GLU A 194 -0.82 -14.47 2.45
CA GLU A 194 -1.48 -15.77 2.65
C GLU A 194 -0.82 -16.63 3.74
N ALA A 195 0.42 -16.30 4.13
CA ALA A 195 1.22 -17.05 5.08
C ALA A 195 1.30 -16.36 6.46
N ILE A 196 0.36 -15.44 6.74
CA ILE A 196 0.29 -14.76 8.03
C ILE A 196 -0.01 -15.78 9.13
N VAL A 197 0.77 -15.70 10.22
CA VAL A 197 0.57 -16.55 11.39
C VAL A 197 0.27 -15.69 12.59
N LYS A 198 -0.80 -16.05 13.31
CA LYS A 198 -1.19 -15.45 14.58
C LYS A 198 -1.15 -16.50 15.66
N ARG A 199 -0.58 -16.16 16.82
CA ARG A 199 -0.49 -17.07 17.97
C ARG A 199 -0.67 -16.31 19.28
N PRO A 200 -1.40 -16.90 20.25
CA PRO A 200 -1.39 -16.39 21.60
C PRO A 200 0.02 -16.56 22.20
N ILE A 201 0.40 -15.64 23.08
CA ILE A 201 1.71 -15.67 23.73
C ILE A 201 1.64 -16.53 25.01
N SER A 202 2.49 -17.55 25.09
CA SER A 202 2.65 -18.34 26.31
C SER A 202 3.48 -17.55 27.33
N LYS A 203 2.89 -17.23 28.48
CA LYS A 203 3.57 -16.52 29.58
C LYS A 203 4.23 -17.52 30.54
N VAL A 204 5.49 -17.26 30.89
CA VAL A 204 6.28 -18.04 31.84
C VAL A 204 6.81 -17.08 32.90
N SER A 205 6.64 -17.43 34.18
CA SER A 205 7.10 -16.67 35.34
C SER A 205 8.50 -17.06 35.77
#